data_AF-B0BIB9-F1
#
_entry.id   AF-B0BIB9-F1
#
_cell.length_a   1.000
_cell.length_b   1.000
_cell.length_c   1.000
_cell.angle_alpha   90.00
_cell.angle_beta   90.00
_cell.angle_gamma   90.00
#
_symmetry.space_group_name_H-M   'P 1'
#
loop_
_entity.id
_entity.type
_entity.pdbx_description
1 polymer ?
#
loop_
_entity_poly.entity_id
_entity_poly.type
_entity_poly.pdbx_seq_one_letter_code
_entity_poly.pdbx_strand_id
1 'polypeptide(L)'
;MAIDTSGEWWKGDQPEDIREYLKALTADEYRTDEFRLSKCTCGSTLFSVLADQNEGAACRTCAACGSTSYICDSEEYWEEAEPEQWTCVDCGTDQANVGVGYSLRDPDGDIRWVYLGIRCGNCGVLGCYADWKIDYGPSKRLLNQA
;
A
#
# COMPACT_ATOMS: atom_id res chain seq x y z
N MET A 1 -18.17 2.32 -7.75
CA MET A 1 -17.11 2.73 -6.82
C MET A 1 -17.39 4.18 -6.51
N ALA A 2 -17.68 4.48 -5.26
CA ALA A 2 -17.91 5.83 -4.79
C ALA A 2 -17.29 5.92 -3.40
N ILE A 3 -16.13 6.57 -3.32
CA ILE A 3 -15.51 6.87 -2.03
C ILE A 3 -16.39 7.91 -1.32
N ASP A 4 -16.80 7.59 -0.10
CA ASP A 4 -17.47 8.54 0.78
C ASP A 4 -16.43 9.47 1.40
N THR A 5 -16.51 10.75 1.07
CA THR A 5 -15.64 11.82 1.56
C THR A 5 -16.36 12.80 2.49
N SER A 6 -17.61 12.50 2.87
CA SER A 6 -18.44 13.40 3.67
C SER A 6 -18.10 13.41 5.16
N GLY A 7 -17.43 12.36 5.64
CA GLY A 7 -16.99 12.22 7.02
C GLY A 7 -15.57 12.74 7.28
N GLU A 8 -15.08 12.50 8.50
CA GLU A 8 -13.69 12.81 8.89
C GLU A 8 -12.67 12.00 8.06
N TRP A 9 -12.99 10.74 7.78
CA TRP A 9 -12.15 9.82 7.04
C TRP A 9 -12.80 9.46 5.71
N TRP A 10 -12.00 9.38 4.64
CA TRP A 10 -12.45 8.84 3.37
C TRP A 10 -12.72 7.34 3.52
N LYS A 11 -13.88 6.87 3.07
CA LYS A 11 -14.28 5.46 3.20
C LYS A 11 -14.61 4.86 1.84
N GLY A 12 -13.98 3.72 1.54
CA GLY A 12 -14.27 2.90 0.36
C GLY A 12 -15.13 1.70 0.70
N ASP A 13 -15.89 1.21 -0.28
CA ASP A 13 -16.70 0.00 -0.17
C ASP A 13 -15.99 -1.24 -0.76
N GLN A 14 -14.98 -1.04 -1.62
CA GLN A 14 -14.23 -2.11 -2.28
C GLN A 14 -12.71 -1.94 -2.13
N PRO A 15 -11.92 -3.04 -2.17
CA PRO A 15 -10.45 -2.96 -2.15
C PRO A 15 -9.85 -2.05 -3.24
N GLU A 16 -10.47 -2.02 -4.42
CA GLU A 16 -10.03 -1.23 -5.56
C GLU A 16 -10.14 0.29 -5.35
N ASP A 17 -10.91 0.76 -4.37
CA ASP A 17 -11.05 2.19 -4.05
C ASP A 17 -9.74 2.82 -3.59
N ILE A 18 -8.80 2.00 -3.08
CA ILE A 18 -7.43 2.45 -2.75
C ILE A 18 -6.79 3.13 -3.95
N ARG A 19 -7.04 2.66 -5.17
CA ARG A 19 -6.48 3.25 -6.39
C ARG A 19 -6.95 4.70 -6.59
N GLU A 20 -8.24 4.96 -6.42
CA GLU A 20 -8.80 6.29 -6.60
C GLU A 20 -8.36 7.22 -5.47
N TYR A 21 -8.30 6.71 -4.24
CA TYR A 21 -7.75 7.44 -3.10
C TYR A 21 -6.30 7.87 -3.33
N LEU A 22 -5.40 6.95 -3.72
CA LEU A 22 -3.99 7.28 -3.96
C LEU A 22 -3.82 8.27 -5.11
N LYS A 23 -4.63 8.14 -6.17
CA LYS A 23 -4.62 9.11 -7.28
C LYS A 23 -5.04 10.51 -6.84
N ALA A 24 -6.05 10.62 -5.98
CA ALA A 24 -6.49 11.90 -5.45
C ALA A 24 -5.44 12.50 -4.50
N LEU A 25 -4.86 11.67 -3.62
CA LEU A 25 -3.82 12.08 -2.67
C LEU A 25 -2.55 12.59 -3.36
N THR A 26 -2.15 11.96 -4.47
CA THR A 26 -0.90 12.24 -5.19
C THR A 26 -1.12 13.11 -6.44
N ALA A 27 -2.26 13.79 -6.56
CA ALA A 27 -2.59 14.56 -7.76
C ALA A 27 -1.61 15.71 -8.04
N ASP A 28 -1.09 16.33 -6.98
CA ASP A 28 -0.25 17.52 -7.04
C ASP A 28 1.25 17.20 -7.06
N GLU A 29 1.67 16.03 -6.57
CA GLU A 29 3.08 15.62 -6.52
C GLU A 29 3.22 14.10 -6.64
N TYR A 30 4.24 13.65 -7.39
CA TYR A 30 4.58 12.22 -7.56
C TYR A 30 3.36 11.35 -7.85
N ARG A 31 2.58 11.76 -8.86
CA ARG A 31 1.32 11.12 -9.20
C ARG A 31 1.45 9.61 -9.32
N THR A 32 0.50 8.90 -8.73
CA THR A 32 0.34 7.46 -8.91
C THR A 32 -0.05 7.15 -10.36
N ASP A 33 0.91 6.62 -11.13
CA ASP A 33 0.73 6.24 -12.53
C ASP A 33 0.29 4.77 -12.64
N GLU A 34 0.90 3.87 -11.88
CA GLU A 34 0.59 2.45 -11.82
C GLU A 34 0.02 2.05 -10.45
N PHE A 35 -0.81 1.01 -10.43
CA PHE A 35 -1.42 0.49 -9.19
C PHE A 35 -1.55 -1.02 -9.24
N ARG A 36 -1.29 -1.70 -8.12
CA ARG A 36 -1.52 -3.13 -7.95
C ARG A 36 -2.17 -3.39 -6.60
N LEU A 37 -3.25 -4.15 -6.61
CA LEU A 37 -3.89 -4.64 -5.39
C LEU A 37 -3.18 -5.93 -4.93
N SER A 38 -2.83 -5.99 -3.65
CA SER A 38 -2.22 -7.18 -3.06
C SER A 38 -3.24 -8.32 -3.00
N LYS A 39 -2.84 -9.50 -3.50
CA LYS A 39 -3.64 -10.73 -3.42
C LYS A 39 -2.76 -11.88 -2.95
N CYS A 40 -3.25 -12.62 -1.97
CA CYS A 40 -2.56 -13.81 -1.50
C CYS A 40 -2.79 -14.98 -2.48
N THR A 41 -1.85 -15.91 -2.54
CA THR A 41 -1.98 -17.14 -3.36
C THR A 41 -3.16 -18.02 -2.92
N CYS A 42 -3.59 -17.89 -1.66
CA CYS A 42 -4.80 -18.55 -1.14
C CYS A 42 -6.12 -17.87 -1.57
N GLY A 43 -6.05 -16.72 -2.26
CA GLY A 43 -7.20 -15.94 -2.71
C GLY A 43 -7.66 -14.82 -1.78
N SER A 44 -7.13 -14.74 -0.55
CA SER A 44 -7.46 -13.65 0.38
C SER A 44 -6.89 -12.30 -0.07
N THR A 45 -7.61 -11.24 0.26
CA THR A 45 -7.21 -9.84 0.08
C THR A 45 -7.11 -9.07 1.39
N LEU A 46 -7.25 -9.75 2.53
CA LEU A 46 -7.11 -9.17 3.86
C LEU A 46 -5.76 -9.56 4.48
N PHE A 47 -5.08 -8.57 5.02
CA PHE A 47 -3.73 -8.69 5.57
C PHE A 47 -3.58 -7.86 6.85
N SER A 48 -2.73 -8.33 7.76
CA SER A 48 -2.07 -7.46 8.75
C SER A 48 -0.83 -6.87 8.10
N VAL A 49 -0.56 -5.59 8.34
CA VAL A 49 0.52 -4.84 7.66
C VAL A 49 1.53 -4.29 8.66
N LEU A 50 2.81 -4.50 8.38
CA LEU A 50 3.92 -3.88 9.10
C LEU A 50 4.66 -2.96 8.12
N ALA A 51 5.00 -1.75 8.54
CA ALA A 51 5.80 -0.84 7.72
C ALA A 51 6.71 0.05 8.57
N ASP A 52 7.86 0.38 8.01
CA ASP A 52 8.78 1.40 8.46
C ASP A 52 8.88 2.46 7.34
N GLN A 53 8.36 3.66 7.61
CA GLN A 53 8.39 4.76 6.65
C GLN A 53 9.81 5.33 6.47
N ASN A 54 10.67 5.23 7.48
CA ASN A 54 12.01 5.80 7.43
C ASN A 54 12.94 4.96 6.55
N GLU A 55 12.92 3.64 6.76
CA GLU A 55 13.70 2.70 5.94
C GLU A 55 13.02 2.35 4.60
N GLY A 56 11.75 2.73 4.43
CA GLY A 56 11.00 2.44 3.21
C GLY A 56 10.74 0.94 3.04
N ALA A 57 10.39 0.27 4.14
CA ALA A 57 10.20 -1.17 4.18
C ALA A 57 8.78 -1.51 4.63
N ALA A 58 8.12 -2.46 3.98
CA ALA A 58 6.83 -2.98 4.40
C ALA A 58 6.66 -4.46 4.10
N CYS A 59 5.89 -5.13 4.95
CA CYS A 59 5.42 -6.49 4.69
C CYS A 59 3.93 -6.61 5.04
N ARG A 60 3.31 -7.63 4.44
CA ARG A 60 1.92 -7.99 4.68
C ARG A 60 1.85 -9.47 5.06
N THR A 61 1.02 -9.78 6.05
CA THR A 61 0.75 -11.14 6.48
C THR A 61 -0.70 -11.46 6.22
N CYS A 62 -0.96 -12.51 5.42
CA CYS A 62 -2.31 -12.88 5.03
C CYS A 62 -3.14 -13.30 6.24
N ALA A 63 -4.29 -12.66 6.45
CA ALA A 63 -5.19 -12.96 7.57
C ALA A 63 -5.81 -14.37 7.49
N ALA A 64 -5.83 -14.99 6.31
CA ALA A 64 -6.44 -16.30 6.10
C ALA A 64 -5.47 -17.48 6.24
N CYS A 65 -4.27 -17.37 5.67
CA CYS A 65 -3.29 -18.48 5.65
C CYS A 65 -1.98 -18.16 6.38
N GLY A 66 -1.82 -16.95 6.93
CA GLY A 66 -0.64 -16.55 7.71
C GLY A 66 0.64 -16.37 6.90
N SER A 67 0.60 -16.44 5.57
CA SER A 67 1.80 -16.24 4.74
C SER A 67 2.20 -14.77 4.72
N THR A 68 3.47 -14.51 5.00
CA THR A 68 4.06 -13.17 4.93
C THR A 68 4.67 -12.93 3.54
N SER A 69 4.57 -11.71 3.04
CA SER A 69 5.20 -11.26 1.80
C SER A 69 5.65 -9.81 1.94
N TYR A 70 6.84 -9.53 1.45
CA TYR A 70 7.38 -8.18 1.42
C TYR A 70 6.78 -7.37 0.27
N ILE A 71 6.66 -6.07 0.45
CA ILE A 71 6.25 -5.13 -0.58
C ILE A 71 7.50 -4.69 -1.33
N CYS A 72 7.50 -4.79 -2.65
CA CYS A 72 8.68 -4.49 -3.47
C CYS A 72 9.90 -5.29 -2.97
N ASP A 73 11.03 -4.63 -2.84
CA ASP A 73 12.32 -5.12 -2.36
C ASP A 73 12.51 -4.91 -0.84
N SER A 74 11.43 -4.67 -0.08
CA SER A 74 11.53 -4.40 1.37
C SER A 74 12.26 -5.49 2.17
N GLU A 75 12.34 -6.72 1.66
CA GLU A 75 13.14 -7.79 2.28
C GLU A 75 14.62 -7.41 2.40
N GLU A 76 15.16 -6.66 1.43
CA GLU A 76 16.57 -6.24 1.39
C GLU A 76 16.90 -5.24 2.51
N TYR A 77 15.89 -4.54 3.04
CA TYR A 77 16.02 -3.50 4.08
C TYR A 77 15.47 -3.95 5.44
N TRP A 78 14.87 -5.14 5.51
CA TRP A 78 14.08 -5.55 6.68
C TRP A 78 14.91 -5.76 7.95
N GLU A 79 16.18 -6.13 7.82
CA GLU A 79 17.06 -6.33 8.99
C GLU A 79 17.36 -5.02 9.74
N GLU A 80 17.33 -3.88 9.04
CA GLU A 80 17.62 -2.55 9.59
C GLU A 80 16.34 -1.79 9.95
N ALA A 81 15.17 -2.28 9.52
CA ALA A 81 13.88 -1.65 9.75
C ALA A 81 13.35 -1.86 11.18
N GLU A 82 12.62 -0.86 11.68
CA GLU A 82 11.84 -0.90 12.92
C GLU A 82 10.34 -0.80 12.59
N PRO A 83 9.74 -1.83 11.96
CA PRO A 83 8.42 -1.69 11.39
C PRO A 83 7.31 -1.68 12.44
N GLU A 84 6.34 -0.77 12.25
CA GLU A 84 5.18 -0.62 13.11
C GLU A 84 3.94 -1.30 12.50
N GLN A 85 3.09 -1.84 13.37
CA GLN A 85 1.84 -2.48 12.99
C GLN A 85 0.80 -1.43 12.62
N TRP A 86 0.28 -1.51 11.39
CA TRP A 86 -0.86 -0.70 11.02
C TRP A 86 -2.08 -1.07 11.87
N THR A 87 -2.79 -0.04 12.34
CA THR A 87 -4.10 -0.14 12.99
C THR A 87 -5.02 0.94 12.46
N CYS A 88 -6.28 0.60 12.19
CA CYS A 88 -7.28 1.55 11.75
C CYS A 88 -7.57 2.60 12.84
N VAL A 89 -7.41 3.87 12.47
CA VAL A 89 -7.65 5.02 13.37
C VAL A 89 -9.10 5.16 13.83
N ASP A 90 -10.08 4.66 13.05
CA ASP A 90 -11.51 4.80 13.34
C ASP A 90 -12.04 3.64 14.19
N CYS A 91 -11.75 2.39 13.81
CA CYS A 91 -12.33 1.22 14.47
C CYS A 91 -11.32 0.28 15.18
N GLY A 92 -10.02 0.58 15.12
CA GLY A 92 -8.99 -0.16 15.85
C GLY A 92 -8.66 -1.57 15.34
N THR A 93 -9.16 -1.99 14.17
CA THR A 93 -8.74 -3.27 13.56
C THR A 93 -7.37 -3.15 12.92
N ASP A 94 -6.63 -4.25 12.84
CA ASP A 94 -5.33 -4.39 12.19
C ASP A 94 -5.41 -5.05 10.81
N GLN A 95 -6.62 -5.42 10.35
CA GLN A 95 -6.83 -6.07 9.06
C GLN A 95 -7.22 -5.07 7.96
N ALA A 96 -6.45 -5.04 6.88
CA ALA A 96 -6.66 -4.16 5.74
C ALA A 96 -6.61 -4.90 4.41
N ASN A 97 -7.28 -4.34 3.41
CA ASN A 97 -6.87 -4.51 2.03
C ASN A 97 -5.66 -3.61 1.77
N VAL A 98 -4.72 -4.10 0.96
CA VAL A 98 -3.47 -3.40 0.64
C VAL A 98 -3.38 -3.20 -0.86
N GLY A 99 -2.97 -2.01 -1.27
CA GLY A 99 -2.71 -1.68 -2.67
C GLY A 99 -1.49 -0.78 -2.79
N VAL A 100 -0.62 -1.07 -3.75
CA VAL A 100 0.61 -0.32 -3.96
C VAL A 100 0.44 0.59 -5.17
N GLY A 101 0.59 1.89 -4.93
CA GLY A 101 0.68 2.92 -5.97
C GLY A 101 2.14 3.19 -6.33
N TYR A 102 2.40 3.44 -7.60
CA TYR A 102 3.74 3.72 -8.10
C TYR A 102 3.73 5.01 -8.91
N SER A 103 4.62 5.94 -8.56
CA SER A 103 4.95 7.09 -9.41
C SER A 103 6.14 6.72 -10.29
N LEU A 104 6.03 6.94 -11.59
CA LEU A 104 7.12 6.65 -12.53
C LEU A 104 7.87 7.94 -12.87
N ARG A 105 9.17 7.83 -13.19
CA ARG A 105 9.96 8.99 -13.66
C ARG A 105 9.46 9.48 -15.02
N ASP A 106 9.05 8.55 -15.87
CA ASP A 106 8.44 8.71 -17.19
C ASP A 106 7.47 7.54 -17.42
N PRO A 107 6.53 7.58 -18.39
CA PRO A 107 5.53 6.52 -18.59
C PRO A 107 6.12 5.10 -18.75
N ASP A 108 7.30 5.01 -19.35
CA ASP A 108 8.07 3.77 -19.51
C ASP A 108 9.35 3.76 -18.66
N GLY A 109 9.41 4.59 -17.62
CA GLY A 109 10.57 4.79 -16.78
C GLY A 109 10.65 3.85 -15.59
N ASP A 110 11.70 4.04 -14.81
CA ASP A 110 11.83 3.46 -13.47
C ASP A 110 10.83 4.08 -12.49
N ILE A 111 10.54 3.33 -11.44
CA ILE A 111 9.76 3.83 -10.32
C ILE A 111 10.55 4.94 -9.63
N ARG A 112 9.88 6.05 -9.35
CA ARG A 112 10.37 7.20 -8.60
C ARG A 112 9.93 7.14 -7.15
N TRP A 113 8.70 6.69 -6.91
CA TRP A 113 8.06 6.66 -5.60
C TRP A 113 7.10 5.48 -5.46
N VAL A 114 7.00 4.95 -4.26
CA VAL A 114 6.08 3.87 -3.88
C VAL A 114 5.13 4.39 -2.80
N TYR A 115 3.84 4.07 -2.92
CA TYR A 115 2.80 4.39 -1.96
C TYR A 115 2.13 3.12 -1.48
N LEU A 116 2.14 2.88 -0.17
CA LEU A 116 1.44 1.77 0.47
C LEU A 116 0.04 2.22 0.89
N GLY A 117 -0.92 2.07 -0.03
CA GLY A 117 -2.32 2.33 0.20
C GLY A 117 -3.00 1.21 0.97
N ILE A 118 -3.97 1.59 1.80
CA ILE A 118 -4.71 0.68 2.66
C ILE A 118 -6.20 1.02 2.64
N ARG A 119 -7.02 -0.01 2.83
CA ARG A 119 -8.43 0.11 3.16
C ARG A 119 -8.74 -0.79 4.35
N CYS A 120 -9.29 -0.23 5.41
CA CYS A 120 -9.74 -1.00 6.56
C CYS A 120 -10.75 -2.08 6.14
N GLY A 121 -10.45 -3.34 6.48
CA GLY A 121 -11.30 -4.48 6.16
C GLY A 121 -12.66 -4.47 6.89
N ASN A 122 -12.75 -3.71 7.99
CA ASN A 122 -13.95 -3.62 8.82
C ASN A 122 -14.83 -2.40 8.50
N CYS A 123 -14.27 -1.17 8.58
CA CYS A 123 -15.03 0.07 8.43
C CYS A 123 -14.78 0.84 7.13
N GLY A 124 -13.90 0.32 6.25
CA GLY A 124 -13.66 0.90 4.93
C GLY A 124 -12.79 2.16 4.88
N VAL A 125 -12.28 2.65 6.01
CA VAL A 125 -11.35 3.81 6.04
C VAL A 125 -10.16 3.59 5.12
N LEU A 126 -9.93 4.55 4.23
CA LEU A 126 -8.82 4.60 3.29
C LEU A 126 -7.67 5.41 3.86
N GLY A 127 -6.45 5.04 3.48
CA GLY A 127 -5.24 5.74 3.91
C GLY A 127 -4.03 5.39 3.05
N CYS A 128 -2.96 6.16 3.22
CA CYS A 128 -1.61 5.81 2.78
C CYS A 128 -0.79 5.59 4.04
N TYR A 129 -0.38 4.35 4.29
CA TYR A 129 0.26 4.00 5.56
C TYR A 129 1.74 4.36 5.57
N ALA A 130 2.43 4.11 4.46
CA ALA A 130 3.82 4.46 4.27
C ALA A 130 4.05 4.78 2.79
N ASP A 131 5.10 5.52 2.52
CA ASP A 131 5.53 5.85 1.17
C ASP A 131 7.03 6.12 1.20
N TRP A 132 7.72 5.82 0.10
CA TRP A 132 9.17 5.99 0.03
C TRP A 132 9.66 6.19 -1.40
N LYS A 133 10.82 6.82 -1.50
CA LYS A 133 11.51 7.08 -2.76
C LYS A 133 12.23 5.83 -3.26
N ILE A 134 12.21 5.63 -4.57
CA ILE A 134 13.11 4.70 -5.26
C ILE A 134 14.14 5.53 -6.04
N ASP A 135 15.40 5.50 -5.59
CA ASP A 135 16.49 6.28 -6.19
C ASP A 135 17.54 5.46 -6.95
N TYR A 136 17.14 4.25 -7.34
CA TYR A 136 17.95 3.35 -8.15
C TYR A 136 17.16 2.83 -9.37
N GLY A 137 17.88 2.27 -10.33
CA GLY A 137 17.31 1.63 -11.50
C GLY A 137 18.21 0.47 -11.98
N PRO A 138 17.68 -0.55 -12.64
CA PRO A 138 16.26 -0.69 -13.05
C PRO A 138 15.34 -1.14 -11.91
N SER A 139 14.15 -0.54 -11.79
CA SER A 139 13.20 -0.81 -10.69
C SER A 139 11.81 -1.28 -11.13
N LYS A 140 11.52 -1.36 -12.44
CA LYS A 140 10.22 -1.86 -12.94
C LYS A 140 9.80 -3.25 -12.43
N ARG A 141 10.76 -4.09 -12.03
CA ARG A 141 10.48 -5.42 -11.45
C ARG A 141 9.54 -5.35 -10.23
N LEU A 142 9.61 -4.25 -9.47
CA LEU A 142 8.85 -4.06 -8.23
C LEU A 142 7.34 -3.94 -8.47
N LEU A 143 6.91 -3.60 -9.69
CA LEU A 143 5.49 -3.54 -10.08
C LEU A 143 4.76 -4.89 -9.95
N ASN A 144 5.49 -5.99 -9.77
CA ASN A 144 4.90 -7.32 -9.59
C ASN A 144 5.08 -7.85 -8.16
N GLN A 145 5.45 -6.99 -7.22
CA GLN A 145 5.75 -7.32 -5.82
C GLN A 145 4.88 -6.51 -4.85
N ALA A 146 3.66 -6.18 -5.28
CA ALA A 146 2.63 -5.58 -4.43
C ALA A 146 1.96 -6.60 -3.53
#